data_AF-A0A2R6X349-F1
#
_entry.id   AF-A0A2R6X349-F1
#
_cell.length_a   1.000
_cell.length_b   1.000
_cell.length_c   1.000
_cell.angle_alpha   90.00
_cell.angle_beta   90.00
_cell.angle_gamma   90.00
#
_symmetry.space_group_name_H-M   'P 1'
#
loop_
_entity.id
_entity.type
_entity.pdbx_description
1 polymer ?
#
loop_
_entity_poly.entity_id
_entity_poly.type
_entity_poly.pdbx_seq_one_letter_code
_entity_poly.pdbx_strand_id
1 'polypeptide(L)'
;MSSDASSTTPDDSIQRMIHMRDEFYTDEGKTLCGLNRILVNQISKALRESVQLLIWIQFTLVLPAMLVFVCNLYNFLTLVPKLVPNADFPDADDATLARRKNYGLGILFGLAVAYFLLTINVLAAINYATGNIYKGHKVSFLDVLKALPGLWKGFLITTLWSSLLTYGALLVLWITASLTLYFSYQTTNGPFIVVMYMTTLFLLLAFVFVSTTFIPAVTAVANGVTCFEDCCGLKAFHKAMALLEDLWLIAFKGATFESISIRLVVIEIYMLSGFTGPSELEEIQLWTKLLVGGVMVLMLSIYMQASTMYWSLFYITCKIYHHESLEPRGSGQYERIVLNEIDSESVGERV
;
A
#
# COMPACT_ATOMS: atom_id res chain seq x y z
N MET A 1 49.15 -11.90 -16.96
CA MET A 1 47.69 -12.14 -17.08
C MET A 1 47.01 -11.21 -16.10
N SER A 2 46.68 -10.00 -16.57
CA SER A 2 45.84 -9.03 -15.86
C SER A 2 44.38 -9.42 -16.09
N SER A 3 43.58 -9.46 -15.03
CA SER A 3 42.12 -9.47 -15.17
C SER A 3 41.58 -8.20 -14.53
N ASP A 4 41.09 -7.32 -15.38
CA ASP A 4 40.49 -6.04 -15.05
C ASP A 4 39.22 -6.24 -14.22
N ALA A 5 39.24 -5.76 -12.98
CA ALA A 5 38.03 -5.51 -12.20
C ALA A 5 37.53 -4.11 -12.58
N SER A 6 36.48 -4.05 -13.40
CA SER A 6 35.84 -2.77 -13.74
C SER A 6 35.11 -2.22 -12.50
N SER A 7 35.78 -1.34 -11.78
CA SER A 7 35.15 -0.46 -10.80
C SER A 7 34.30 0.58 -11.55
N THR A 8 32.98 0.38 -11.62
CA THR A 8 32.05 1.44 -11.99
C THR A 8 32.14 2.54 -10.95
N THR A 9 32.74 3.67 -11.33
CA THR A 9 32.89 4.84 -10.48
C THR A 9 31.54 5.59 -10.36
N PRO A 10 31.31 6.32 -9.25
CA PRO A 10 30.07 7.09 -9.02
C PRO A 10 29.71 8.11 -10.13
N ASP A 11 30.70 8.51 -10.92
CA ASP A 11 30.59 9.48 -12.01
C ASP A 11 29.75 8.95 -13.19
N ASP A 12 29.76 7.62 -13.40
CA ASP A 12 29.06 6.94 -14.49
C ASP A 12 27.52 6.93 -14.27
N SER A 13 27.10 6.87 -13.01
CA SER A 13 25.69 7.03 -12.59
C SER A 13 25.18 8.45 -12.79
N ILE A 14 26.04 9.46 -12.58
CA ILE A 14 25.69 10.88 -12.76
C ILE A 14 25.62 11.23 -14.25
N GLN A 15 26.55 10.73 -15.07
CA GLN A 15 26.47 10.89 -16.53
C GLN A 15 25.23 10.20 -17.13
N ARG A 16 24.81 9.05 -16.61
CA ARG A 16 23.52 8.43 -17.00
C ARG A 16 22.32 9.28 -16.61
N MET A 17 22.33 9.92 -15.44
CA MET A 17 21.28 10.85 -15.04
C MET A 17 21.22 12.10 -15.94
N ILE A 18 22.36 12.59 -16.40
CA ILE A 18 22.45 13.72 -17.33
C ILE A 18 21.95 13.33 -18.73
N HIS A 19 22.35 12.17 -19.24
CA HIS A 19 21.87 11.68 -20.55
C HIS A 19 20.36 11.34 -20.52
N MET A 20 19.84 10.88 -19.38
CA MET A 20 18.40 10.65 -19.18
C MET A 20 17.61 11.97 -19.17
N ARG A 21 18.15 13.04 -18.59
CA ARG A 21 17.53 14.38 -18.65
C ARG A 21 17.42 14.88 -20.09
N ASP A 22 18.44 14.63 -20.91
CA ASP A 22 18.50 15.18 -22.27
C ASP A 22 17.62 14.38 -23.27
N GLU A 23 17.42 13.07 -23.07
CA GLU A 23 16.45 12.27 -23.86
C GLU A 23 14.99 12.61 -23.56
N PHE A 24 14.68 13.10 -22.36
CA PHE A 24 13.32 13.48 -21.96
C PHE A 24 12.81 14.76 -22.63
N TYR A 25 13.71 15.61 -23.14
CA TYR A 25 13.40 17.01 -23.46
C TYR A 25 12.84 17.26 -24.88
N THR A 26 12.62 16.23 -25.71
CA THR A 26 12.43 16.44 -27.17
C THR A 26 11.05 16.20 -27.79
N ASP A 27 9.97 15.80 -27.08
CA ASP A 27 8.64 15.72 -27.76
C ASP A 27 7.42 15.71 -26.79
N GLU A 28 6.84 16.87 -26.48
CA GLU A 28 5.78 17.06 -25.47
C GLU A 28 4.45 16.30 -25.72
N GLY A 29 4.24 15.70 -26.90
CA GLY A 29 2.98 14.98 -27.22
C GLY A 29 3.08 13.45 -27.24
N LYS A 30 4.29 12.87 -27.33
CA LYS A 30 4.52 11.41 -27.48
C LYS A 30 5.20 10.76 -26.27
N THR A 31 5.49 11.56 -25.25
CA THR A 31 6.32 11.22 -24.10
C THR A 31 5.66 10.31 -23.07
N LEU A 32 4.35 10.37 -22.80
CA LEU A 32 3.76 9.58 -21.70
C LEU A 32 3.84 8.05 -21.90
N CYS A 33 3.62 7.58 -23.14
CA CYS A 33 3.69 6.15 -23.48
C CYS A 33 5.15 5.68 -23.59
N GLY A 34 6.03 6.54 -24.12
CA GLY A 34 7.48 6.31 -24.15
C GLY A 34 8.10 6.28 -22.75
N LEU A 35 7.66 7.18 -21.87
CA LEU A 35 8.06 7.30 -20.48
C LEU A 35 7.74 6.02 -19.72
N ASN A 36 6.49 5.55 -19.83
CA ASN A 36 6.08 4.30 -19.19
C ASN A 36 6.90 3.11 -19.71
N ARG A 37 7.20 3.06 -21.02
CA ARG A 37 8.01 1.98 -21.62
C ARG A 37 9.48 2.01 -21.18
N ILE A 38 10.08 3.20 -21.11
CA ILE A 38 11.47 3.39 -20.68
C ILE A 38 11.60 3.10 -19.19
N LEU A 39 10.67 3.59 -18.37
CA LEU A 39 10.58 3.25 -16.95
C LEU A 39 10.49 1.74 -16.79
N VAL A 40 9.50 1.08 -17.41
CA VAL A 40 9.27 -0.36 -17.29
C VAL A 40 10.50 -1.16 -17.68
N ASN A 41 11.21 -0.78 -18.76
CA ASN A 41 12.41 -1.49 -19.18
C ASN A 41 13.58 -1.34 -18.18
N GLN A 42 13.88 -0.13 -17.70
CA GLN A 42 14.96 0.09 -16.73
C GLN A 42 14.64 -0.54 -15.38
N ILE A 43 13.39 -0.38 -14.93
CA ILE A 43 12.86 -1.01 -13.72
C ILE A 43 12.94 -2.52 -13.83
N SER A 44 12.56 -3.12 -14.97
CA SER A 44 12.64 -4.57 -15.17
C SER A 44 14.06 -5.12 -15.07
N LYS A 45 15.06 -4.34 -15.52
CA LYS A 45 16.47 -4.71 -15.45
C LYS A 45 16.98 -4.61 -14.02
N ALA A 46 16.73 -3.49 -13.33
CA ALA A 46 17.15 -3.26 -11.95
C ALA A 46 16.43 -4.22 -10.96
N LEU A 47 15.16 -4.54 -11.23
CA LEU A 47 14.38 -5.58 -10.56
C LEU A 47 15.06 -6.94 -10.70
N ARG A 48 15.49 -7.31 -11.92
CA ARG A 48 16.13 -8.60 -12.21
C ARG A 48 17.42 -8.78 -11.42
N GLU A 49 18.20 -7.71 -11.27
CA GLU A 49 19.45 -7.72 -10.51
C GLU A 49 19.21 -7.79 -8.99
N SER A 50 18.04 -7.34 -8.53
CA SER A 50 17.66 -7.29 -7.11
C SER A 50 16.62 -8.34 -6.70
N VAL A 51 16.39 -9.37 -7.53
CA VAL A 51 15.36 -10.41 -7.30
C VAL A 51 15.56 -11.10 -5.95
N GLN A 52 16.80 -11.38 -5.56
CA GLN A 52 17.07 -12.04 -4.27
C GLN A 52 16.58 -11.20 -3.09
N LEU A 53 16.89 -9.90 -3.08
CA LEU A 53 16.42 -8.97 -2.04
C LEU A 53 14.89 -8.95 -1.96
N LEU A 54 14.24 -8.88 -3.12
CA LEU A 54 12.78 -8.81 -3.21
C LEU A 54 12.10 -10.10 -2.78
N ILE A 55 12.70 -11.25 -3.04
CA ILE A 55 12.24 -12.56 -2.53
C ILE A 55 12.34 -12.58 -1.00
N TRP A 56 13.44 -12.09 -0.42
CA TRP A 56 13.57 -12.02 1.03
C TRP A 56 12.51 -11.11 1.65
N ILE A 57 12.27 -9.92 1.11
CA ILE A 57 11.21 -9.01 1.56
C ILE A 57 9.83 -9.69 1.44
N GLN A 58 9.58 -10.42 0.35
CA GLN A 58 8.32 -11.12 0.09
C GLN A 58 8.01 -12.13 1.20
N PHE A 59 8.95 -13.03 1.51
CA PHE A 59 8.70 -14.12 2.46
C PHE A 59 8.76 -13.67 3.94
N THR A 60 9.52 -12.63 4.25
CA THR A 60 9.73 -12.18 5.64
C THR A 60 8.72 -11.12 6.10
N LEU A 61 8.28 -10.23 5.22
CA LEU A 61 7.43 -9.09 5.58
C LEU A 61 6.08 -9.15 4.88
N VAL A 62 6.06 -9.29 3.56
CA VAL A 62 4.82 -9.13 2.77
C VAL A 62 3.88 -10.32 2.95
N LEU A 63 4.38 -11.55 2.83
CA LEU A 63 3.57 -12.76 2.97
C LEU A 63 2.96 -12.88 4.38
N PRO A 64 3.72 -12.67 5.49
CA PRO A 64 3.12 -12.61 6.82
C PRO A 64 2.06 -11.51 6.97
N ALA A 65 2.29 -10.32 6.41
CA ALA A 65 1.30 -9.24 6.43
C ALA A 65 -0.02 -9.64 5.74
N MET A 66 0.07 -10.31 4.59
CA MET A 66 -1.13 -10.78 3.87
C MET A 66 -1.85 -11.92 4.58
N LEU A 67 -1.11 -12.83 5.24
CA LEU A 67 -1.73 -13.86 6.06
C LEU A 67 -2.53 -13.24 7.21
N VAL A 68 -1.95 -12.27 7.92
CA VAL A 68 -2.66 -11.55 8.99
C VAL A 68 -3.85 -10.77 8.43
N PHE A 69 -3.71 -10.15 7.26
CA PHE A 69 -4.82 -9.46 6.58
C PHE A 69 -6.00 -10.39 6.30
N VAL A 70 -5.75 -11.54 5.66
CA VAL A 70 -6.80 -12.50 5.31
C VAL A 70 -7.41 -13.13 6.57
N CYS A 71 -6.61 -13.46 7.58
CA CYS A 71 -7.11 -13.92 8.88
C CYS A 71 -7.99 -12.85 9.56
N ASN A 72 -7.58 -11.58 9.53
CA ASN A 72 -8.35 -10.49 10.11
C ASN A 72 -9.66 -10.27 9.34
N LEU A 73 -9.61 -10.30 8.01
CA LEU A 73 -10.78 -10.17 7.16
C LEU A 73 -11.78 -11.32 7.37
N TYR A 74 -11.29 -12.55 7.50
CA TYR A 74 -12.10 -13.72 7.83
C TYR A 74 -12.81 -13.54 9.18
N ASN A 75 -12.07 -13.11 10.22
CA ASN A 75 -12.65 -12.85 11.53
C ASN A 75 -13.69 -11.71 11.46
N PHE A 76 -13.40 -10.65 10.70
CA PHE A 76 -14.34 -9.54 10.51
C PHE A 76 -15.66 -10.01 9.86
N LEU A 77 -15.58 -10.71 8.72
CA LEU A 77 -16.76 -11.18 7.99
C LEU A 77 -17.58 -12.20 8.77
N THR A 78 -16.95 -12.99 9.65
CA THR A 78 -17.65 -14.02 10.44
C THR A 78 -18.19 -13.52 11.78
N LEU A 79 -17.50 -12.59 12.44
CA LEU A 79 -17.86 -12.09 13.77
C LEU A 79 -18.81 -10.90 13.69
N VAL A 80 -18.62 -9.98 12.76
CA VAL A 80 -19.43 -8.75 12.68
C VAL A 80 -20.92 -9.04 12.49
N PRO A 81 -21.35 -9.95 11.59
CA PRO A 81 -22.78 -10.28 11.47
C PRO A 81 -23.36 -10.91 12.74
N LYS A 82 -22.54 -11.61 13.54
CA LYS A 82 -22.94 -12.22 14.82
C LYS A 82 -22.95 -11.22 15.99
N LEU A 83 -22.31 -10.06 15.81
CA LEU A 83 -22.28 -8.97 16.79
C LEU A 83 -23.49 -8.03 16.62
N VAL A 84 -24.08 -7.98 15.42
CA VAL A 84 -25.38 -7.30 15.21
C VAL A 84 -26.44 -8.10 15.97
N PRO A 85 -27.15 -7.49 16.93
CA PRO A 85 -28.16 -8.21 17.70
C PRO A 85 -29.31 -8.60 16.77
N ASN A 86 -29.38 -9.89 16.40
CA ASN A 86 -30.66 -10.48 16.06
C ASN A 86 -31.50 -10.47 17.34
N ALA A 87 -32.73 -9.98 17.24
CA ALA A 87 -33.68 -9.88 18.35
C ALA A 87 -34.06 -11.24 18.98
N ASP A 88 -33.58 -12.36 18.41
CA ASP A 88 -33.99 -13.72 18.75
C ASP A 88 -32.79 -14.63 19.10
N PHE A 89 -32.06 -14.34 20.18
CA PHE A 89 -31.18 -15.34 20.79
C PHE A 89 -31.80 -15.84 22.09
N PRO A 90 -32.25 -17.10 22.16
CA PRO A 90 -32.78 -17.69 23.38
C PRO A 90 -31.64 -18.06 24.34
N ASP A 91 -31.70 -17.53 25.57
CA ASP A 91 -31.13 -18.04 26.83
C ASP A 91 -29.82 -18.88 26.75
N ALA A 92 -28.78 -18.37 26.09
CA ALA A 92 -27.43 -18.87 26.33
C ALA A 92 -26.83 -18.07 27.49
N ASP A 93 -26.74 -18.69 28.67
CA ASP A 93 -26.10 -18.20 29.91
C ASP A 93 -25.24 -16.94 29.68
N ASP A 94 -25.83 -15.76 29.93
CA ASP A 94 -25.41 -14.45 29.41
C ASP A 94 -23.90 -14.16 29.61
N ALA A 95 -23.34 -14.69 30.70
CA ALA A 95 -21.94 -14.56 31.04
C ALA A 95 -20.99 -15.26 30.05
N THR A 96 -21.38 -16.42 29.51
CA THR A 96 -20.57 -17.20 28.57
C THR A 96 -20.58 -16.59 27.17
N LEU A 97 -21.73 -16.05 26.74
CA LEU A 97 -21.88 -15.37 25.46
C LEU A 97 -21.13 -14.02 25.46
N ALA A 98 -21.27 -13.23 26.53
CA ALA A 98 -20.54 -11.97 26.69
C ALA A 98 -19.02 -12.20 26.68
N ARG A 99 -18.55 -13.24 27.38
CA ARG A 99 -17.13 -13.63 27.39
C ARG A 99 -16.63 -14.02 25.99
N ARG A 100 -17.38 -14.81 25.21
CA ARG A 100 -17.01 -15.16 23.82
C ARG A 100 -16.96 -13.94 22.90
N LYS A 101 -17.91 -13.01 23.03
CA LYS A 101 -17.92 -11.75 22.27
C LYS A 101 -16.68 -10.90 22.57
N ASN A 102 -16.33 -10.75 23.85
CA ASN A 102 -15.16 -9.98 24.28
C ASN A 102 -13.84 -10.58 23.76
N TYR A 103 -13.68 -11.92 23.81
CA TYR A 103 -12.49 -12.57 23.24
C TYR A 103 -12.41 -12.43 21.71
N GLY A 104 -13.54 -12.58 21.00
CA GLY A 104 -13.58 -12.38 19.54
C GLY A 104 -13.21 -10.96 19.12
N LEU A 105 -13.73 -9.95 19.83
CA LEU A 105 -13.36 -8.54 19.65
C LEU A 105 -11.87 -8.29 19.95
N GLY A 106 -11.34 -8.90 21.01
CA GLY A 106 -9.91 -8.81 21.34
C GLY A 106 -9.01 -9.39 20.24
N ILE A 107 -9.37 -10.54 19.67
CA ILE A 107 -8.64 -11.17 18.55
C ILE A 107 -8.72 -10.29 17.30
N LEU A 108 -9.90 -9.79 16.94
CA LEU A 108 -10.09 -8.90 15.80
C LEU A 108 -9.22 -7.64 15.94
N PHE A 109 -9.24 -7.00 17.11
CA PHE A 109 -8.42 -5.83 17.38
C PHE A 109 -6.92 -6.16 17.35
N GLY A 110 -6.49 -7.25 17.97
CA GLY A 110 -5.10 -7.69 17.98
C GLY A 110 -4.56 -7.96 16.57
N LEU A 111 -5.34 -8.65 15.72
CA LEU A 111 -4.99 -8.89 14.32
C LEU A 111 -4.97 -7.59 13.50
N ALA A 112 -5.89 -6.66 13.74
CA ALA A 112 -5.89 -5.36 13.08
C ALA A 112 -4.64 -4.53 13.44
N VAL A 113 -4.23 -4.51 14.71
CA VAL A 113 -2.99 -3.85 15.15
C VAL A 113 -1.76 -4.52 14.56
N ALA A 114 -1.71 -5.86 14.56
CA ALA A 114 -0.61 -6.60 13.96
C ALA A 114 -0.49 -6.31 12.45
N TYR A 115 -1.62 -6.33 11.72
CA TYR A 115 -1.66 -5.98 10.31
C TYR A 115 -1.17 -4.55 10.05
N PHE A 116 -1.61 -3.59 10.88
CA PHE A 116 -1.20 -2.20 10.76
C PHE A 116 0.32 -2.03 10.93
N LEU A 117 0.91 -2.65 11.96
CA LEU A 117 2.35 -2.62 12.19
C LEU A 117 3.14 -3.31 11.08
N LEU A 118 2.67 -4.47 10.59
CA LEU A 118 3.31 -5.16 9.48
C LEU A 118 3.24 -4.34 8.19
N THR A 119 2.12 -3.66 7.93
CA THR A 119 1.95 -2.80 6.75
C THR A 119 2.95 -1.64 6.75
N ILE A 120 3.19 -1.00 7.90
CA ILE A 120 4.21 0.04 8.02
C ILE A 120 5.60 -0.49 7.65
N ASN A 121 5.95 -1.70 8.12
CA ASN A 121 7.23 -2.33 7.80
C ASN A 121 7.34 -2.70 6.32
N VAL A 122 6.27 -3.23 5.72
CA VAL A 122 6.18 -3.54 4.29
C VAL A 122 6.37 -2.28 3.44
N LEU A 123 5.64 -1.21 3.75
CA LEU A 123 5.74 0.07 3.04
C LEU A 123 7.16 0.64 3.13
N ALA A 124 7.75 0.67 4.33
CA ALA A 124 9.09 1.18 4.53
C ALA A 124 10.15 0.34 3.79
N ALA A 125 10.09 -0.98 3.90
CA ALA A 125 11.04 -1.89 3.26
C ALA A 125 10.99 -1.78 1.73
N ILE A 126 9.79 -1.80 1.13
CA ILE A 126 9.64 -1.75 -0.32
C ILE A 126 10.05 -0.39 -0.88
N ASN A 127 9.62 0.73 -0.26
CA ASN A 127 9.99 2.05 -0.74
C ASN A 127 11.51 2.29 -0.62
N TYR A 128 12.12 1.86 0.50
CA TYR A 128 13.58 1.96 0.70
C TYR A 128 14.35 1.10 -0.31
N ALA A 129 13.95 -0.16 -0.52
CA ALA A 129 14.58 -1.03 -1.51
C ALA A 129 14.45 -0.44 -2.92
N THR A 130 13.24 -0.03 -3.31
CA THR A 130 12.97 0.56 -4.64
C THR A 130 13.80 1.81 -4.88
N GLY A 131 13.94 2.66 -3.85
CA GLY A 131 14.77 3.85 -3.89
C GLY A 131 16.24 3.58 -4.18
N ASN A 132 16.81 2.58 -3.50
CA ASN A 132 18.21 2.21 -3.70
C ASN A 132 18.44 1.50 -5.03
N ILE A 133 17.50 0.64 -5.45
CA ILE A 133 17.51 -0.02 -6.76
C ILE A 133 17.48 1.04 -7.87
N TYR A 134 16.64 2.06 -7.74
CA TYR A 134 16.57 3.17 -8.70
C TYR A 134 17.89 3.96 -8.77
N LYS A 135 18.58 4.13 -7.64
CA LYS A 135 19.91 4.77 -7.58
C LYS A 135 21.05 3.87 -8.07
N GLY A 136 20.78 2.61 -8.41
CA GLY A 136 21.81 1.63 -8.78
C GLY A 136 22.67 1.14 -7.62
N HIS A 137 22.27 1.42 -6.37
CA HIS A 137 22.98 0.94 -5.19
C HIS A 137 22.63 -0.53 -4.92
N LYS A 138 23.67 -1.35 -4.66
CA LYS A 138 23.49 -2.72 -4.17
C LYS A 138 23.19 -2.66 -2.68
N VAL A 139 22.05 -3.19 -2.27
CA VAL A 139 21.59 -3.18 -0.88
C VAL A 139 21.24 -4.60 -0.47
N SER A 140 21.73 -5.01 0.69
CA SER A 140 21.40 -6.32 1.27
C SER A 140 20.09 -6.25 2.06
N PHE A 141 19.48 -7.41 2.31
CA PHE A 141 18.27 -7.47 3.14
C PHE A 141 18.50 -6.96 4.57
N LEU A 142 19.71 -7.17 5.10
CA LEU A 142 20.09 -6.67 6.43
C LEU A 142 20.10 -5.14 6.48
N ASP A 143 20.56 -4.48 5.42
CA ASP A 143 20.57 -3.03 5.33
C ASP A 143 19.15 -2.46 5.32
N VAL A 144 18.23 -3.14 4.62
CA VAL A 144 16.80 -2.78 4.64
C VAL A 144 16.26 -2.87 6.07
N LEU A 145 16.53 -3.97 6.78
CA LEU A 145 16.08 -4.13 8.17
C LEU A 145 16.68 -3.09 9.12
N LYS A 146 17.97 -2.75 8.95
CA LYS A 146 18.64 -1.69 9.73
C LYS A 146 18.04 -0.31 9.47
N ALA A 147 17.56 -0.04 8.24
CA ALA A 147 16.96 1.24 7.88
C ALA A 147 15.52 1.41 8.41
N LEU A 148 14.79 0.32 8.68
CA LEU A 148 13.37 0.37 9.08
C LEU A 148 13.10 1.28 10.29
N PRO A 149 13.80 1.17 11.43
CA PRO A 149 13.48 1.97 12.62
C PRO A 149 13.56 3.49 12.39
N GLY A 150 14.46 3.93 11.50
CA GLY A 150 14.59 5.34 11.12
C GLY A 150 13.40 5.88 10.32
N LEU A 151 12.72 5.00 9.57
CA LEU A 151 11.58 5.34 8.72
C LEU A 151 10.23 5.20 9.44
N TRP A 152 10.17 4.41 10.52
CA TRP A 152 8.95 4.12 11.26
C TRP A 152 8.17 5.36 11.67
N LYS A 153 8.83 6.36 12.26
CA LYS A 153 8.14 7.57 12.73
C LYS A 153 7.41 8.28 11.58
N GLY A 154 8.06 8.38 10.42
CA GLY A 154 7.48 9.03 9.25
C GLY A 154 6.26 8.25 8.73
N PHE A 155 6.44 6.95 8.47
CA PHE A 155 5.38 6.10 7.95
C PHE A 155 4.21 5.96 8.94
N LEU A 156 4.48 5.81 10.23
CA LEU A 156 3.45 5.75 11.26
C LEU A 156 2.55 7.00 11.21
N ILE A 157 3.16 8.19 11.17
CA ILE A 157 2.41 9.45 11.09
C ILE A 157 1.61 9.52 9.78
N THR A 158 2.21 9.20 8.64
CA THR A 158 1.53 9.24 7.33
C THR A 158 0.38 8.23 7.25
N THR A 159 0.58 7.00 7.70
CA THR A 159 -0.46 5.95 7.71
C THR A 159 -1.59 6.27 8.70
N LEU A 160 -1.30 6.90 9.85
CA LEU A 160 -2.33 7.37 10.77
C LEU A 160 -3.19 8.48 10.14
N TRP A 161 -2.56 9.46 9.48
CA TRP A 161 -3.29 10.49 8.74
C TRP A 161 -4.10 9.91 7.59
N SER A 162 -3.55 8.95 6.84
CA SER A 162 -4.28 8.24 5.79
C SER A 162 -5.54 7.55 6.33
N SER A 163 -5.39 6.85 7.46
CA SER A 163 -6.51 6.16 8.13
C SER A 163 -7.56 7.16 8.59
N LEU A 164 -7.14 8.27 9.22
CA LEU A 164 -8.04 9.30 9.71
C LEU A 164 -8.81 9.98 8.56
N LEU A 165 -8.13 10.32 7.46
CA LEU A 165 -8.75 10.92 6.27
C LEU A 165 -9.73 9.94 5.62
N THR A 166 -9.35 8.67 5.50
CA THR A 166 -10.21 7.62 4.94
C THR A 166 -11.47 7.47 5.78
N TYR A 167 -11.35 7.08 7.06
CA TYR A 167 -12.52 6.83 7.90
C TYR A 167 -13.34 8.09 8.15
N GLY A 168 -12.71 9.26 8.27
CA GLY A 168 -13.40 10.54 8.39
C GLY A 168 -14.26 10.87 7.17
N ALA A 169 -13.69 10.75 5.95
CA ALA A 169 -14.44 10.97 4.72
C ALA A 169 -15.59 9.97 4.55
N LEU A 170 -15.35 8.68 4.83
CA LEU A 170 -16.38 7.65 4.75
C LEU A 170 -17.53 7.90 5.74
N LEU A 171 -17.21 8.32 6.97
CA LEU A 171 -18.20 8.62 7.99
C LEU A 171 -19.09 9.80 7.59
N VAL A 172 -18.51 10.89 7.07
CA VAL A 172 -19.27 12.05 6.59
C VAL A 172 -20.18 11.66 5.41
N LEU A 173 -19.66 10.91 4.44
CA LEU A 173 -20.44 10.46 3.28
C LEU A 173 -21.55 9.48 3.68
N TRP A 174 -21.29 8.60 4.65
CA TRP A 174 -22.27 7.65 5.14
C TRP A 174 -23.39 8.35 5.93
N ILE A 175 -23.06 9.31 6.80
CA ILE A 175 -24.05 10.11 7.54
C ILE A 175 -24.91 10.92 6.57
N THR A 176 -24.30 11.60 5.60
CA THR A 176 -25.04 12.41 4.62
C THR A 176 -25.96 11.57 3.76
N ALA A 177 -25.50 10.42 3.24
CA ALA A 177 -26.34 9.48 2.48
C ALA A 177 -27.49 8.89 3.32
N SER A 178 -27.23 8.59 4.59
CA SER A 178 -28.27 8.08 5.50
C SER A 178 -29.33 9.15 5.78
N LEU A 179 -28.90 10.40 5.94
CA LEU A 179 -29.78 11.52 6.21
C LEU A 179 -30.65 11.87 4.99
N THR A 180 -30.09 11.84 3.77
CA THR A 180 -30.86 12.03 2.53
C THR A 180 -31.90 10.93 2.35
N LEU A 181 -31.55 9.67 2.61
CA LEU A 181 -32.50 8.55 2.58
C LEU A 181 -33.62 8.71 3.61
N TYR A 182 -33.27 9.10 4.84
CA TYR A 182 -34.25 9.33 5.91
C TYR A 182 -35.27 10.41 5.52
N PHE A 183 -34.81 11.55 5.01
CA PHE A 183 -35.72 12.62 4.57
C PHE A 183 -36.51 12.26 3.31
N SER A 184 -35.94 11.45 2.41
CA SER A 184 -36.66 10.90 1.25
C SER A 184 -37.84 10.03 1.66
N TYR A 185 -37.69 9.28 2.75
CA TYR A 185 -38.74 8.40 3.26
C TYR A 185 -39.89 9.19 3.91
N GLN A 186 -39.58 10.30 4.59
CA GLN A 186 -40.58 11.10 5.30
C GLN A 186 -41.42 12.02 4.41
N THR A 187 -41.03 12.21 3.15
CA THR A 187 -41.68 13.16 2.24
C THR A 187 -42.64 12.47 1.29
N THR A 188 -43.78 13.11 1.02
CA THR A 188 -44.78 12.64 0.03
C THR A 188 -44.66 13.38 -1.31
N ASN A 189 -43.78 14.38 -1.40
CA ASN A 189 -43.63 15.23 -2.57
C ASN A 189 -42.81 14.51 -3.66
N GLY A 190 -43.50 13.96 -4.67
CA GLY A 190 -42.89 13.18 -5.76
C GLY A 190 -41.60 13.79 -6.37
N PRO A 191 -41.59 15.08 -6.78
CA PRO A 191 -40.38 15.69 -7.34
C PRO A 191 -39.21 15.76 -6.35
N PHE A 192 -39.49 16.02 -5.07
CA PHE A 192 -38.47 16.11 -4.02
C PHE A 192 -37.84 14.74 -3.74
N ILE A 193 -38.64 13.67 -3.76
CA ILE A 193 -38.16 12.28 -3.65
C ILE A 193 -37.15 11.98 -4.75
N VAL A 194 -37.46 12.31 -6.01
CA VAL A 194 -36.57 12.06 -7.16
C VAL A 194 -35.23 12.78 -6.99
N VAL A 195 -35.25 14.04 -6.58
CA VAL A 195 -34.02 14.82 -6.32
C VAL A 195 -33.18 14.16 -5.22
N MET A 196 -33.79 13.78 -4.09
CA MET A 196 -33.06 13.16 -2.99
C MET A 196 -32.48 11.78 -3.34
N TYR A 197 -33.17 10.97 -4.15
CA TYR A 197 -32.61 9.72 -4.65
C TYR A 197 -31.41 9.96 -5.58
N MET A 198 -31.49 10.95 -6.48
CA MET A 198 -30.37 11.31 -7.34
C MET A 198 -29.18 11.84 -6.54
N THR A 199 -29.43 12.66 -5.52
CA THR A 199 -28.40 13.12 -4.58
C THR A 199 -27.77 11.94 -3.84
N THR A 200 -28.58 10.99 -3.34
CA THR A 200 -28.05 9.81 -2.65
C THR A 200 -27.21 8.95 -3.58
N LEU A 201 -27.66 8.72 -4.82
CA LEU A 201 -26.89 8.00 -5.84
C LEU A 201 -25.55 8.69 -6.12
N PHE A 202 -25.55 10.01 -6.27
CA PHE A 202 -24.33 10.80 -6.43
C PHE A 202 -23.39 10.67 -5.23
N LEU A 203 -23.92 10.75 -4.01
CA LEU A 203 -23.13 10.57 -2.78
C LEU A 203 -22.54 9.15 -2.67
N LEU A 204 -23.28 8.13 -3.10
CA LEU A 204 -22.77 6.74 -3.16
C LEU A 204 -21.66 6.59 -4.20
N LEU A 205 -21.81 7.20 -5.38
CA LEU A 205 -20.74 7.21 -6.39
C LEU A 205 -19.50 7.96 -5.89
N ALA A 206 -19.69 9.10 -5.22
CA ALA A 206 -18.61 9.84 -4.59
C ALA A 206 -17.94 9.01 -3.47
N PHE A 207 -18.72 8.29 -2.66
CA PHE A 207 -18.22 7.37 -1.65
C PHE A 207 -17.33 6.28 -2.26
N VAL A 208 -17.80 5.63 -3.32
CA VAL A 208 -17.01 4.64 -4.04
C VAL A 208 -15.72 5.29 -4.55
N PHE A 209 -15.81 6.36 -5.34
CA PHE A 209 -14.64 7.04 -5.92
C PHE A 209 -13.61 7.49 -4.87
N VAL A 210 -14.06 8.13 -3.79
CA VAL A 210 -13.18 8.65 -2.73
C VAL A 210 -12.48 7.49 -1.99
N SER A 211 -13.24 6.45 -1.64
CA SER A 211 -12.75 5.29 -0.89
C SER A 211 -11.83 4.38 -1.71
N THR A 212 -12.11 4.21 -3.01
CA THR A 212 -11.43 3.22 -3.84
C THR A 212 -10.23 3.79 -4.56
N THR A 213 -10.27 5.08 -4.89
CA THR A 213 -9.36 5.64 -5.89
C THR A 213 -8.68 6.90 -5.38
N PHE A 214 -9.42 7.91 -4.94
CA PHE A 214 -8.83 9.20 -4.58
C PHE A 214 -7.86 9.09 -3.39
N ILE A 215 -8.35 8.65 -2.22
CA ILE A 215 -7.53 8.58 -1.01
C ILE A 215 -6.40 7.54 -1.14
N PRO A 216 -6.63 6.34 -1.69
CA PRO A 216 -5.56 5.37 -1.92
C PRO A 216 -4.44 5.90 -2.83
N ALA A 217 -4.77 6.56 -3.96
CA ALA A 217 -3.76 7.12 -4.86
C ALA A 217 -2.90 8.18 -4.16
N VAL A 218 -3.54 9.13 -3.48
CA VAL A 218 -2.82 10.19 -2.74
C VAL A 218 -1.98 9.58 -1.62
N THR A 219 -2.50 8.59 -0.90
CA THR A 219 -1.77 7.89 0.16
C THR A 219 -0.55 7.18 -0.38
N ALA A 220 -0.67 6.49 -1.52
CA ALA A 220 0.42 5.75 -2.12
C ALA A 220 1.58 6.68 -2.54
N VAL A 221 1.26 7.84 -3.13
CA VAL A 221 2.26 8.88 -3.45
C VAL A 221 2.83 9.53 -2.19
N ALA A 222 2.00 9.80 -1.17
CA ALA A 222 2.45 10.37 0.11
C ALA A 222 3.40 9.44 0.87
N ASN A 223 3.24 8.12 0.74
CA ASN A 223 4.18 7.13 1.26
C ASN A 223 5.55 7.23 0.56
N GLY A 224 5.55 7.46 -0.76
CA GLY A 224 6.77 7.80 -1.50
C GLY A 224 7.43 9.07 -0.96
N VAL A 225 6.69 10.18 -0.85
CA VAL A 225 7.17 11.44 -0.25
C VAL A 225 7.77 11.19 1.13
N THR A 226 7.11 10.40 1.97
CA THR A 226 7.56 10.08 3.34
C THR A 226 8.87 9.28 3.37
N CYS A 227 9.09 8.44 2.37
CA CYS A 227 10.31 7.65 2.25
C CYS A 227 11.48 8.50 1.75
N PHE A 228 11.24 9.28 0.69
CA PHE A 228 12.29 9.96 -0.06
C PHE A 228 12.62 11.35 0.49
N GLU A 229 11.70 11.96 1.22
CA GLU A 229 11.82 13.33 1.75
C GLU A 229 11.64 13.34 3.27
N ASP A 230 12.13 14.39 3.92
CA ASP A 230 11.96 14.65 5.36
C ASP A 230 10.57 15.22 5.70
N CYS A 231 9.53 14.85 4.95
CA CYS A 231 8.15 15.27 5.14
C CYS A 231 7.25 14.08 5.48
N CYS A 232 6.35 14.22 6.45
CA CYS A 232 5.40 13.16 6.82
C CYS A 232 4.02 13.74 7.19
N GLY A 233 3.00 12.86 7.29
CA GLY A 233 1.65 13.25 7.65
C GLY A 233 1.00 14.21 6.65
N LEU A 234 0.24 15.20 7.13
CA LEU A 234 -0.45 16.17 6.28
C LEU A 234 0.46 16.90 5.28
N LYS A 235 1.71 17.20 5.65
CA LYS A 235 2.66 17.84 4.72
C LYS A 235 2.95 16.95 3.52
N ALA A 236 3.12 15.64 3.75
CA ALA A 236 3.30 14.67 2.68
C ALA A 236 2.04 14.53 1.82
N PHE A 237 0.84 14.60 2.41
CA PHE A 237 -0.42 14.59 1.66
C PHE A 237 -0.58 15.83 0.76
N HIS A 238 -0.28 17.03 1.26
CA HIS A 238 -0.35 18.25 0.45
C HIS A 238 0.62 18.18 -0.73
N LYS A 239 1.84 17.71 -0.49
CA LYS A 239 2.83 17.53 -1.55
C LYS A 239 2.40 16.45 -2.55
N ALA A 240 1.86 15.32 -2.07
CA ALA A 240 1.35 14.27 -2.94
C ALA A 240 0.22 14.76 -3.85
N MET A 241 -0.69 15.60 -3.34
CA MET A 241 -1.75 16.20 -4.16
C MET A 241 -1.18 17.16 -5.22
N ALA A 242 -0.21 18.00 -4.87
CA ALA A 242 0.45 18.89 -5.83
C ALA A 242 1.17 18.10 -6.94
N LEU A 243 1.89 17.04 -6.59
CA LEU A 243 2.55 16.17 -7.57
C LEU A 243 1.56 15.44 -8.50
N LEU A 244 0.34 15.19 -8.02
CA LEU A 244 -0.70 14.47 -8.74
C LEU A 244 -1.57 15.34 -9.64
N GLU A 245 -1.50 16.66 -9.54
CA GLU A 245 -2.41 17.61 -10.23
C GLU A 245 -2.46 17.36 -11.74
N ASP A 246 -1.29 17.27 -12.39
CA ASP A 246 -1.18 17.07 -13.84
C ASP A 246 -1.18 15.60 -14.28
N LEU A 247 -1.08 14.67 -13.33
CA LEU A 247 -0.92 13.23 -13.57
C LEU A 247 -2.10 12.41 -13.02
N TRP A 248 -3.20 13.09 -12.65
CA TRP A 248 -4.36 12.49 -12.00
C TRP A 248 -4.96 11.34 -12.81
N LEU A 249 -4.99 11.46 -14.14
CA LEU A 249 -5.57 10.43 -15.01
C LEU A 249 -4.78 9.11 -14.97
N ILE A 250 -3.45 9.18 -14.81
CA ILE A 250 -2.60 7.97 -14.68
C ILE A 250 -2.80 7.37 -13.29
N ALA A 251 -2.75 8.20 -12.25
CA ALA A 251 -2.95 7.77 -10.87
C ALA A 251 -4.35 7.15 -10.68
N PHE A 252 -5.38 7.75 -11.27
CA PHE A 252 -6.76 7.26 -11.26
C PHE A 252 -6.86 5.86 -11.88
N LYS A 253 -6.25 5.65 -13.06
CA LYS A 253 -6.24 4.33 -13.73
C LYS A 253 -5.50 3.29 -12.90
N GLY A 254 -4.33 3.65 -12.37
CA GLY A 254 -3.52 2.78 -11.51
C GLY A 254 -4.25 2.36 -10.23
N ALA A 255 -4.78 3.32 -9.48
CA ALA A 255 -5.49 3.06 -8.23
C ALA A 255 -6.82 2.32 -8.46
N THR A 256 -7.53 2.60 -9.56
CA THR A 256 -8.76 1.85 -9.89
C THR A 256 -8.44 0.40 -10.25
N PHE A 257 -7.41 0.17 -11.06
CA PHE A 257 -6.94 -1.18 -11.39
C PHE A 257 -6.52 -1.94 -10.13
N GLU A 258 -5.80 -1.28 -9.23
CA GLU A 258 -5.41 -1.82 -7.93
C GLU A 258 -6.60 -2.21 -7.06
N SER A 259 -7.53 -1.28 -6.86
CA SER A 259 -8.70 -1.49 -6.01
C SER A 259 -9.57 -2.64 -6.53
N ILE A 260 -9.80 -2.71 -7.85
CA ILE A 260 -10.59 -3.79 -8.47
C ILE A 260 -9.87 -5.13 -8.31
N SER A 261 -8.57 -5.19 -8.58
CA SER A 261 -7.78 -6.44 -8.53
C SER A 261 -7.79 -7.04 -7.12
N ILE A 262 -7.54 -6.23 -6.08
CA ILE A 262 -7.56 -6.69 -4.70
C ILE A 262 -8.94 -7.22 -4.32
N ARG A 263 -10.02 -6.51 -4.71
CA ARG A 263 -11.40 -6.93 -4.41
C ARG A 263 -11.77 -8.24 -5.08
N LEU A 264 -11.40 -8.44 -6.35
CA LEU A 264 -11.65 -9.69 -7.07
C LEU A 264 -10.97 -10.87 -6.38
N VAL A 265 -9.69 -10.72 -6.00
CA VAL A 265 -8.96 -11.77 -5.27
C VAL A 265 -9.59 -12.04 -3.90
N VAL A 266 -10.00 -11.00 -3.17
CA VAL A 266 -10.67 -11.14 -1.88
C VAL A 266 -12.02 -11.87 -2.01
N ILE A 267 -12.83 -11.52 -3.01
CA ILE A 267 -14.10 -12.19 -3.30
C ILE A 267 -13.84 -13.66 -3.63
N GLU A 268 -12.85 -13.95 -4.48
CA GLU A 268 -12.51 -15.32 -4.85
C GLU A 268 -12.06 -16.16 -3.64
N ILE A 269 -11.21 -15.59 -2.76
CA ILE A 269 -10.81 -16.23 -1.49
C ILE A 269 -12.05 -16.52 -0.63
N TYR A 270 -13.00 -15.59 -0.55
CA TYR A 270 -14.23 -15.76 0.21
C TYR A 270 -15.15 -16.85 -0.38
N MET A 271 -15.30 -16.89 -1.70
CA MET A 271 -16.12 -17.90 -2.39
C MET A 271 -15.50 -19.30 -2.25
N LEU A 272 -14.19 -19.44 -2.49
CA LEU A 272 -13.47 -20.72 -2.45
C LEU A 272 -13.32 -21.30 -1.05
N SER A 273 -13.33 -20.47 -0.01
CA SER A 273 -13.33 -20.94 1.38
C SER A 273 -14.65 -21.60 1.80
N GLY A 274 -15.66 -21.67 0.92
CA GLY A 274 -16.88 -22.45 1.10
C GLY A 274 -17.95 -21.75 1.92
N PHE A 275 -18.00 -20.41 1.88
CA PHE A 275 -18.96 -19.61 2.64
C PHE A 275 -20.39 -19.58 2.07
N THR A 276 -20.61 -20.07 0.84
CA THR A 276 -21.94 -20.17 0.21
C THR A 276 -22.58 -21.54 0.41
N GLY A 277 -23.09 -21.78 1.62
CA GLY A 277 -24.14 -22.79 1.91
C GLY A 277 -23.73 -24.27 1.91
N PRO A 278 -24.54 -25.12 2.58
CA PRO A 278 -24.38 -26.57 2.57
C PRO A 278 -24.84 -27.10 1.22
N SER A 279 -23.98 -27.06 0.22
CA SER A 279 -24.25 -27.65 -1.09
C SER A 279 -23.16 -28.63 -1.42
N GLU A 280 -23.43 -29.91 -1.15
CA GLU A 280 -22.92 -31.18 -1.76
C GLU A 280 -21.42 -31.33 -2.12
N LEU A 281 -20.57 -30.36 -1.84
CA LEU A 281 -19.12 -30.31 -2.05
C LEU A 281 -18.36 -30.47 -0.71
N GLU A 282 -18.99 -31.12 0.28
CA GLU A 282 -18.34 -31.44 1.56
C GLU A 282 -17.15 -32.40 1.40
N GLU A 283 -17.03 -33.06 0.24
CA GLU A 283 -15.90 -33.93 -0.10
C GLU A 283 -14.71 -33.22 -0.76
N ILE A 284 -14.74 -31.89 -0.96
CA ILE A 284 -13.49 -31.20 -1.28
C ILE A 284 -12.61 -31.24 -0.03
N GLN A 285 -11.64 -32.16 -0.07
CA GLN A 285 -10.61 -32.39 0.94
C GLN A 285 -10.08 -31.05 1.46
N LEU A 286 -10.04 -30.89 2.78
CA LEU A 286 -9.48 -29.72 3.48
C LEU A 286 -8.14 -29.25 2.88
N TRP A 287 -7.33 -30.20 2.42
CA TRP A 287 -6.06 -29.97 1.74
C TRP A 287 -6.18 -29.15 0.45
N THR A 288 -7.20 -29.39 -0.37
CA THR A 288 -7.42 -28.63 -1.61
C THR A 288 -7.80 -27.19 -1.29
N LYS A 289 -8.66 -26.97 -0.28
CA LYS A 289 -9.04 -25.61 0.16
C LYS A 289 -7.83 -24.85 0.72
N LEU A 290 -7.00 -25.51 1.52
CA LEU A 290 -5.79 -24.92 2.08
C LEU A 290 -4.76 -24.59 0.99
N LEU A 291 -4.55 -25.50 0.04
CA LEU A 291 -3.63 -25.29 -1.07
C LEU A 291 -4.07 -24.12 -1.95
N VAL A 292 -5.33 -24.11 -2.37
CA VAL A 292 -5.89 -23.05 -3.23
C VAL A 292 -5.88 -21.70 -2.49
N GLY A 293 -6.32 -21.66 -1.24
CA GLY A 293 -6.24 -20.46 -0.41
C GLY A 293 -4.81 -19.96 -0.24
N GLY A 294 -3.86 -20.86 0.01
CA GLY A 294 -2.43 -20.53 0.12
C GLY A 294 -1.85 -19.93 -1.18
N VAL A 295 -2.19 -20.50 -2.34
CA VAL A 295 -1.79 -19.97 -3.64
C VAL A 295 -2.37 -18.57 -3.87
N MET A 296 -3.65 -18.35 -3.54
CA MET A 296 -4.29 -17.04 -3.68
C MET A 296 -3.67 -15.99 -2.76
N VAL A 297 -3.35 -16.33 -1.51
CA VAL A 297 -2.63 -15.44 -0.60
C VAL A 297 -1.23 -15.12 -1.12
N LEU A 298 -0.52 -16.11 -1.67
CA LEU A 298 0.79 -15.89 -2.28
C LEU A 298 0.68 -14.93 -3.48
N MET A 299 -0.29 -15.14 -4.37
CA MET A 299 -0.55 -14.24 -5.50
C MET A 299 -0.89 -12.82 -5.05
N LEU A 300 -1.78 -12.67 -4.05
CA LEU A 300 -2.10 -11.38 -3.45
C LEU A 300 -0.86 -10.71 -2.86
N SER A 301 0.01 -11.47 -2.20
CA SER A 301 1.23 -10.94 -1.61
C SER A 301 2.23 -10.45 -2.66
N ILE A 302 2.40 -11.17 -3.77
CA ILE A 302 3.26 -10.74 -4.88
C ILE A 302 2.68 -9.48 -5.52
N TYR A 303 1.36 -9.47 -5.72
CA TYR A 303 0.64 -8.33 -6.26
C TYR A 303 0.82 -7.07 -5.41
N MET A 304 0.67 -7.18 -4.10
CA MET A 304 0.82 -6.06 -3.17
C MET A 304 2.25 -5.53 -3.13
N GLN A 305 3.25 -6.41 -3.21
CA GLN A 305 4.64 -5.98 -3.33
C GLN A 305 4.88 -5.21 -4.63
N ALA A 306 4.42 -5.76 -5.77
CA ALA A 306 4.56 -5.13 -7.08
C ALA A 306 3.82 -3.77 -7.16
N SER A 307 2.61 -3.69 -6.60
CA SER A 307 1.83 -2.44 -6.55
C SER A 307 2.56 -1.37 -5.73
N THR A 308 3.09 -1.73 -4.55
CA THR A 308 3.83 -0.78 -3.73
C THR A 308 5.07 -0.26 -4.46
N MET A 309 5.82 -1.13 -5.14
CA MET A 309 6.96 -0.71 -5.98
C MET A 309 6.52 0.22 -7.11
N TYR A 310 5.43 -0.11 -7.80
CA TYR A 310 4.87 0.73 -8.85
C TYR A 310 4.59 2.14 -8.34
N TRP A 311 3.96 2.29 -7.17
CA TRP A 311 3.67 3.59 -6.59
C TRP A 311 4.91 4.38 -6.17
N SER A 312 5.95 3.71 -5.64
CA SER A 312 7.23 4.35 -5.34
C SER A 312 7.89 4.93 -6.60
N LEU A 313 7.85 4.17 -7.70
CA LEU A 313 8.42 4.57 -8.99
C LEU A 313 7.57 5.65 -9.66
N PHE A 314 6.25 5.57 -9.52
CA PHE A 314 5.32 6.59 -9.96
C PHE A 314 5.60 7.92 -9.27
N TYR A 315 5.84 7.92 -7.95
CA TYR A 315 6.28 9.12 -7.23
C TYR A 315 7.58 9.72 -7.81
N ILE A 316 8.60 8.89 -8.07
CA ILE A 316 9.87 9.37 -8.67
C ILE A 316 9.60 9.99 -10.05
N THR A 317 8.70 9.38 -10.83
CA THR A 317 8.30 9.88 -12.15
C THR A 317 7.58 11.23 -12.05
N CYS A 318 6.63 11.38 -11.13
CA CYS A 318 5.97 12.65 -10.84
C CYS A 318 7.00 13.73 -10.50
N LYS A 319 8.01 13.39 -9.70
CA LYS A 319 9.04 14.34 -9.29
C LYS A 319 9.91 14.81 -10.45
N ILE A 320 10.28 13.90 -11.35
CA ILE A 320 11.02 14.23 -12.58
C ILE A 320 10.19 15.10 -13.50
N TYR A 321 8.88 14.81 -13.64
CA TYR A 321 7.96 15.59 -14.45
C TYR A 321 7.84 17.04 -13.97
N HIS A 322 7.82 17.26 -12.66
CA HIS A 322 7.77 18.60 -12.04
C HIS A 322 9.15 19.29 -11.91
N HIS A 323 10.21 18.72 -12.49
CA HIS A 323 11.58 19.24 -12.44
C HIS A 323 12.15 19.47 -11.02
N GLU A 324 11.63 18.78 -10.01
CA GLU A 324 12.16 18.86 -8.65
C GLU A 324 13.40 17.96 -8.48
N SER A 325 14.47 18.48 -7.88
CA SER A 325 15.67 17.67 -7.59
C SER A 325 15.36 16.56 -6.58
N LEU A 326 15.84 15.34 -6.86
CA LEU A 326 15.82 14.20 -5.93
C LEU A 326 16.88 14.40 -4.82
N GLU A 327 16.77 15.47 -4.03
CA GLU A 327 17.58 15.60 -2.82
C GLU A 327 17.14 14.53 -1.80
N PRO A 328 18.04 13.62 -1.38
CA PRO A 328 17.69 12.59 -0.42
C PRO A 328 17.42 13.19 0.95
N ARG A 329 16.53 12.53 1.69
CA ARG A 329 16.45 12.58 3.15
C ARG A 329 17.85 12.58 3.78
N GLY A 330 18.21 13.68 4.45
CA GLY A 330 19.44 13.84 5.24
C GLY A 330 20.72 13.27 4.63
N SER A 331 21.27 13.91 3.58
CA SER A 331 22.65 13.66 3.12
C SER A 331 23.67 13.68 4.27
N GLY A 332 23.40 14.37 5.38
CA GLY A 332 24.25 14.37 6.57
C GLY A 332 23.92 13.35 7.68
N GLN A 333 22.86 12.54 7.59
CA GLN A 333 22.47 11.58 8.65
C GLN A 333 22.76 10.13 8.26
N TYR A 334 22.58 9.76 6.99
CA TYR A 334 23.01 8.45 6.47
C TYR A 334 24.53 8.37 6.28
N GLU A 335 25.16 9.47 5.82
CA GLU A 335 26.61 9.57 5.75
C GLU A 335 27.24 9.51 7.15
N ARG A 336 26.59 10.07 8.19
CA ARG A 336 27.06 9.96 9.58
C ARG A 336 26.93 8.55 10.17
N ILE A 337 25.89 7.79 9.81
CA ILE A 337 25.74 6.41 10.31
C ILE A 337 26.77 5.51 9.64
N VAL A 338 26.96 5.65 8.32
CA VAL A 338 27.95 4.88 7.56
C VAL A 338 29.39 5.28 7.93
N LEU A 339 29.69 6.58 8.10
CA LEU A 339 31.01 7.03 8.56
C LEU A 339 31.30 6.62 10.01
N ASN A 340 30.30 6.61 10.90
CA ASN A 340 30.49 6.11 12.26
C ASN A 340 30.71 4.58 12.30
N GLU A 341 30.11 3.82 11.39
CA GLU A 341 30.33 2.36 11.28
C GLU A 341 31.74 2.09 10.71
N ILE A 342 32.21 2.87 9.71
CA ILE A 342 33.58 2.81 9.14
C ILE A 342 34.65 3.26 10.15
N ASP A 343 34.39 4.30 10.94
CA ASP A 343 35.31 4.72 12.01
C ASP A 343 35.38 3.67 13.14
N SER A 344 34.28 2.97 13.42
CA SER A 344 34.28 1.90 14.43
C SER A 344 35.01 0.63 13.99
N GLU A 345 34.98 0.28 12.70
CA GLU A 345 35.76 -0.84 12.15
C GLU A 345 37.26 -0.50 12.01
N SER A 346 37.60 0.73 11.62
CA SER A 346 39.00 1.16 11.47
C SER A 346 39.76 1.36 12.79
N VAL A 347 39.04 1.49 13.91
CA VAL A 347 39.60 1.51 15.28
C VAL A 347 39.73 0.09 15.84
N GLY A 348 38.91 -0.86 15.40
CA GLY A 348 39.00 -2.28 15.78
C GLY A 348 40.19 -3.03 15.16
N GLU A 349 40.67 -2.61 13.99
CA GLU A 349 41.87 -3.16 13.34
C GLU A 349 43.19 -2.53 13.81
N ARG A 350 43.15 -1.56 14.74
CA ARG A 350 44.33 -0.84 15.25
C ARG A 350 44.60 -0.99 16.75
N VAL A 351 44.12 -2.09 17.36
CA VAL A 351 44.46 -2.49 18.74
C VAL A 351 45.08 -3.88 18.76
#